data_AF-A0A7X9E143-F1
#
_entry.id   AF-A0A7X9E143-F1
#
_cell.length_a   1.000
_cell.length_b   1.000
_cell.length_c   1.000
_cell.angle_alpha   90.00
_cell.angle_beta   90.00
_cell.angle_gamma   90.00
#
_symmetry.space_group_name_H-M   'P 1'
#
loop_
_entity.id
_entity.type
_entity.pdbx_description
1 polymer ?
#
loop_
_entity_poly.entity_id
_entity_poly.type
_entity_poly.pdbx_seq_one_letter_code
_entity_poly.pdbx_strand_id
1 'polypeptide(L)'
;MTESVLSTLSLIILFLPLLGFTVVLLLGKRFPKLYLFEVAILTIAFLLSVFVMYAKLAYYLNIDIISSFNWITLGAAPLTGVLNIELGIKLDNVTVIMLFVVNLISMLVHIFSIEYMHGDQRYTRYFANLGLFTFSMLGIVLTHNLLMMYIFWELVGLSSYLLIGHWYEKKSAADAAKKAFIVNRIGDIGMFIGILILFTHYKTFTFDTIFSQISQGNIPFNSEAWLTAAGILVFMGAVGKSAQFPLHVWLPDAMEGPTPVSALIHAATMVAAGVYLVTRIFVMLTADAMLVIAVVGAFTSLVAATIALTQNDIKKVLAYSTVSQLGYMIMSLGVGAYVFAFFHLVTHAFFKACLFLGSGSVIHAMHHEQDIRNMGGLRKKLPLTYATFLISTIAISGIPLTSGF
;
A
#
# COMPACT_ATOMS: atom_id res chain seq x y z
N MET A 1 -10.79 29.14 -2.12
CA MET A 1 -10.02 28.13 -2.88
C MET A 1 -11.02 27.25 -3.59
N THR A 2 -10.78 26.79 -4.82
CA THR A 2 -11.78 26.02 -5.59
C THR A 2 -11.48 24.53 -5.56
N GLU A 3 -12.51 23.70 -5.71
CA GLU A 3 -12.40 22.25 -5.84
C GLU A 3 -11.50 21.82 -7.01
N SER A 4 -11.49 22.62 -8.08
CA SER A 4 -10.61 22.43 -9.25
C SER A 4 -9.13 22.56 -8.91
N VAL A 5 -8.75 23.45 -7.98
CA VAL A 5 -7.36 23.61 -7.55
C VAL A 5 -6.92 22.38 -6.77
N LEU A 6 -7.73 21.87 -5.84
CA LEU A 6 -7.41 20.67 -5.06
C LEU A 6 -7.27 19.43 -5.95
N SER A 7 -8.16 19.29 -6.94
CA SER A 7 -8.09 18.22 -7.94
C SER A 7 -6.81 18.30 -8.76
N THR A 8 -6.45 19.50 -9.22
CA THR A 8 -5.22 19.74 -10.01
C THR A 8 -3.96 19.45 -9.19
N LEU A 9 -3.89 19.92 -7.95
CA LEU A 9 -2.78 19.64 -7.05
C LEU A 9 -2.63 18.13 -6.77
N SER A 10 -3.74 17.42 -6.64
CA SER A 10 -3.73 15.96 -6.42
C SER A 10 -3.21 15.20 -7.64
N LEU A 11 -3.53 15.65 -8.86
CA LEU A 11 -2.92 15.11 -10.08
C LEU A 11 -1.43 15.42 -10.17
N ILE A 12 -1.00 16.61 -9.76
CA ILE A 12 0.43 16.95 -9.68
C ILE A 12 1.14 16.01 -8.71
N ILE A 13 0.59 15.79 -7.51
CA ILE A 13 1.13 14.85 -6.52
C ILE A 13 1.26 13.43 -7.12
N LEU A 14 0.25 12.98 -7.87
CA LEU A 14 0.29 11.69 -8.56
C LEU A 14 1.44 11.61 -9.57
N PHE A 15 1.56 12.59 -10.47
CA PHE A 15 2.52 12.50 -11.59
C PHE A 15 3.95 12.91 -11.24
N LEU A 16 4.18 13.60 -10.12
CA LEU A 16 5.51 13.99 -9.66
C LEU A 16 6.48 12.80 -9.53
N PRO A 17 6.17 11.71 -8.79
CA PRO A 17 7.05 10.54 -8.74
C PRO A 17 7.26 9.86 -10.09
N LEU A 18 6.28 9.91 -11.01
CA LEU A 18 6.45 9.39 -12.37
C LEU A 18 7.44 10.23 -13.18
N LEU A 19 7.41 11.55 -13.03
CA LEU A 19 8.40 12.44 -13.61
C LEU A 19 9.80 12.18 -13.02
N GLY A 20 9.91 11.95 -11.71
CA GLY A 20 11.15 11.51 -11.08
C GLY A 20 11.68 10.19 -11.69
N PHE A 21 10.82 9.17 -11.75
CA PHE A 21 11.13 7.88 -12.36
C PHE A 21 11.64 8.00 -13.79
N THR A 22 10.91 8.71 -14.66
CA THR A 22 11.25 8.84 -16.08
C THR A 22 12.57 9.59 -16.28
N VAL A 23 12.78 10.69 -15.55
CA VAL A 23 14.02 11.47 -15.60
C VAL A 23 15.21 10.65 -15.13
N VAL A 24 15.09 9.96 -13.99
CA VAL A 24 16.17 9.12 -13.43
C VAL A 24 16.47 7.93 -14.34
N LEU A 25 15.44 7.29 -14.90
CA LEU A 25 15.60 6.14 -15.81
C LEU A 25 16.34 6.54 -17.11
N LEU A 26 15.97 7.66 -17.72
CA LEU A 26 16.51 8.08 -19.02
C LEU A 26 17.87 8.79 -18.90
N LEU A 27 18.02 9.64 -17.89
CA LEU A 27 19.17 10.54 -17.76
C LEU A 27 20.13 10.16 -16.62
N GLY A 28 19.74 9.28 -15.71
CA GLY A 28 20.53 8.97 -14.52
C GLY A 28 21.85 8.24 -14.79
N LYS A 29 22.01 7.59 -15.96
CA LYS A 29 23.32 7.09 -16.41
C LYS A 29 24.29 8.20 -16.84
N ARG A 30 23.75 9.35 -17.29
CA ARG A 30 24.53 10.52 -17.73
C ARG A 30 24.83 11.47 -16.57
N PHE A 31 23.90 11.61 -15.62
CA PHE A 31 24.02 12.52 -14.48
C PHE A 31 24.00 11.74 -13.15
N PRO A 32 25.16 11.51 -12.52
CA PRO A 32 25.27 10.59 -11.37
C PRO A 32 24.55 11.08 -10.10
N LYS A 33 24.20 12.38 -9.99
CA LYS A 33 23.50 12.96 -8.84
C LYS A 33 22.00 13.15 -9.04
N LEU A 34 21.43 12.59 -10.11
CA LEU A 34 20.03 12.80 -10.48
C LEU A 34 19.02 12.21 -9.46
N TYR A 35 19.47 11.34 -8.55
CA TYR A 35 18.66 10.89 -7.42
C TYR A 35 18.24 12.02 -6.46
N LEU A 36 19.04 13.10 -6.35
CA LEU A 36 18.69 14.27 -5.53
C LEU A 36 17.46 15.00 -6.09
N PHE A 37 17.28 14.97 -7.41
CA PHE A 37 16.10 15.52 -8.06
C PHE A 37 14.84 14.74 -7.67
N GLU A 38 14.92 13.42 -7.60
CA GLU A 38 13.80 12.57 -7.17
C GLU A 38 13.44 12.81 -5.69
N VAL A 39 14.45 12.95 -4.82
CA VAL A 39 14.24 13.30 -3.41
C VAL A 39 13.60 14.69 -3.28
N ALA A 40 14.04 15.67 -4.06
CA ALA A 40 13.45 17.01 -4.08
C ALA A 40 11.99 16.99 -4.56
N ILE A 41 11.69 16.24 -5.63
CA ILE A 41 10.33 16.05 -6.14
C ILE A 41 9.41 15.46 -5.07
N LEU A 42 9.86 14.43 -4.36
CA LEU A 42 9.05 13.80 -3.33
C LEU A 42 8.87 14.67 -2.10
N THR A 43 9.86 15.51 -1.78
CA THR A 43 9.72 16.54 -0.76
C THR A 43 8.65 17.55 -1.16
N ILE A 44 8.62 17.99 -2.42
CA ILE A 44 7.56 18.86 -2.96
C ILE A 44 6.21 18.14 -2.91
N ALA A 45 6.12 16.88 -3.35
CA ALA A 45 4.89 16.09 -3.31
C ALA A 45 4.36 15.94 -1.87
N PHE A 46 5.24 15.74 -0.89
CA PHE A 46 4.89 15.73 0.52
C PHE A 46 4.33 17.08 0.99
N LEU A 47 5.01 18.20 0.71
CA LEU A 47 4.51 19.54 1.09
C LEU A 47 3.15 19.84 0.45
N LEU A 48 2.95 19.47 -0.81
CA LEU A 48 1.67 19.58 -1.49
C LEU A 48 0.61 18.68 -0.84
N SER A 49 0.95 17.46 -0.43
CA SER A 49 0.02 16.56 0.26
C SER A 49 -0.43 17.10 1.62
N VAL A 50 0.47 17.76 2.37
CA VAL A 50 0.14 18.47 3.62
C VAL A 50 -0.85 19.59 3.35
N PHE A 51 -0.59 20.39 2.30
CA PHE A 51 -1.47 21.48 1.91
C PHE A 51 -2.86 20.98 1.48
N VAL A 52 -2.93 19.95 0.62
CA VAL A 52 -4.20 19.35 0.17
C VAL A 52 -4.97 18.76 1.36
N MET A 53 -4.29 18.05 2.27
CA MET A 53 -4.90 17.51 3.48
C MET A 53 -5.47 18.62 4.37
N TYR A 54 -4.69 19.65 4.69
CA TYR A 54 -5.15 20.79 5.49
C TYR A 54 -6.36 21.46 4.84
N ALA A 55 -6.27 21.77 3.54
CA ALA A 55 -7.33 22.45 2.83
C ALA A 55 -8.64 21.63 2.76
N LYS A 56 -8.55 20.32 2.51
CA LYS A 56 -9.72 19.44 2.49
C LYS A 56 -10.35 19.41 3.88
N LEU A 57 -9.57 19.13 4.92
CA LEU A 57 -10.09 18.96 6.27
C LEU A 57 -10.62 20.27 6.88
N ALA A 58 -10.03 21.42 6.54
CA ALA A 58 -10.46 22.72 7.05
C ALA A 58 -11.68 23.30 6.33
N TYR A 59 -11.79 23.14 5.01
CA TYR A 59 -12.81 23.83 4.20
C TYR A 59 -13.84 22.90 3.55
N TYR A 60 -13.55 21.60 3.39
CA TYR A 60 -14.37 20.64 2.65
C TYR A 60 -14.58 19.33 3.43
N LEU A 61 -14.72 19.41 4.76
CA LEU A 61 -14.75 18.23 5.64
C LEU A 61 -15.79 17.17 5.21
N ASN A 62 -16.98 17.61 4.79
CA ASN A 62 -18.12 16.74 4.44
C ASN A 62 -18.41 16.66 2.94
N ILE A 63 -17.52 17.20 2.09
CA ILE A 63 -17.70 17.22 0.64
C ILE A 63 -16.65 16.29 0.02
N ASP A 64 -17.12 15.38 -0.82
CA ASP A 64 -16.27 14.54 -1.66
C ASP A 64 -16.01 15.28 -2.98
N ILE A 65 -14.74 15.56 -3.28
CA ILE A 65 -14.37 16.22 -4.54
C ILE A 65 -14.04 15.14 -5.56
N ILE A 66 -14.84 15.06 -6.63
CA ILE A 66 -14.69 14.07 -7.70
C ILE A 66 -14.38 14.79 -9.00
N SER A 67 -13.34 14.34 -9.70
CA SER A 67 -13.02 14.80 -11.04
C SER A 67 -12.82 13.59 -11.94
N SER A 68 -13.68 13.42 -12.94
CA SER A 68 -13.63 12.31 -13.90
C SER A 68 -13.52 12.81 -15.34
N PHE A 69 -12.96 11.97 -16.20
CA PHE A 69 -12.93 12.13 -17.64
C PHE A 69 -13.25 10.79 -18.31
N ASN A 70 -13.84 10.83 -19.50
CA ASN A 70 -14.09 9.62 -20.29
C ASN A 70 -12.77 9.11 -20.87
N TRP A 71 -12.38 7.89 -20.50
CA TRP A 71 -11.14 7.27 -20.96
C TRP A 71 -11.35 6.53 -22.28
N ILE A 72 -12.34 5.64 -22.34
CA ILE A 72 -12.65 4.84 -23.53
C ILE A 72 -14.17 4.77 -23.69
N THR A 73 -14.63 5.12 -24.89
CA THR A 73 -16.00 4.85 -25.33
C THR A 73 -15.98 3.64 -26.26
N LEU A 74 -16.48 2.50 -25.78
CA LEU A 74 -16.69 1.34 -26.62
C LEU A 74 -18.06 1.47 -27.30
N GLY A 75 -18.07 1.28 -28.62
CA GLY A 75 -19.29 1.35 -29.44
C GLY A 75 -20.34 0.33 -29.01
N ALA A 76 -21.55 0.44 -29.54
CA ALA A 76 -22.68 -0.38 -29.17
C ALA A 76 -22.39 -1.88 -29.38
N ALA A 77 -22.04 -2.58 -28.30
CA ALA A 77 -21.97 -4.03 -28.34
C ALA A 77 -23.38 -4.60 -28.10
N PRO A 78 -23.74 -5.75 -28.73
CA PRO A 78 -25.09 -6.32 -28.67
C PRO A 78 -25.63 -6.56 -27.24
N LEU A 79 -24.73 -6.71 -26.27
CA LEU A 79 -25.04 -7.07 -24.87
C LEU A 79 -24.86 -5.92 -23.86
N THR A 80 -24.18 -4.83 -24.23
CA THR A 80 -23.82 -3.77 -23.27
C THR A 80 -24.20 -2.37 -23.73
N GLY A 81 -24.69 -2.20 -24.97
CA GLY A 81 -24.91 -0.87 -25.53
C GLY A 81 -23.60 -0.08 -25.63
N VAL A 82 -23.70 1.25 -25.67
CA VAL A 82 -22.54 2.15 -25.64
C VAL A 82 -21.96 2.12 -24.22
N LEU A 83 -20.71 1.69 -24.10
CA LEU A 83 -20.03 1.61 -22.81
C LEU A 83 -19.02 2.75 -22.68
N ASN A 84 -19.26 3.63 -21.73
CA ASN A 84 -18.34 4.69 -21.35
C ASN A 84 -17.54 4.25 -20.12
N ILE A 85 -16.24 4.06 -20.30
CA ILE A 85 -15.32 3.80 -19.19
C ILE A 85 -14.75 5.14 -18.74
N GLU A 86 -15.14 5.58 -17.56
CA GLU A 86 -14.63 6.80 -16.94
C GLU A 86 -13.42 6.50 -16.06
N LEU A 87 -12.42 7.37 -16.11
CA LEU A 87 -11.33 7.42 -15.14
C LEU A 87 -11.42 8.73 -14.37
N GLY A 88 -11.11 8.70 -13.07
CA GLY A 88 -11.22 9.89 -12.26
C GLY A 88 -10.51 9.76 -10.92
N ILE A 89 -10.42 10.88 -10.23
CA ILE A 89 -9.90 10.96 -8.88
C ILE A 89 -11.02 11.29 -7.89
N LYS A 90 -10.98 10.68 -6.70
CA LYS A 90 -11.88 10.98 -5.58
C LYS A 90 -11.09 11.43 -4.37
N LEU A 91 -11.29 12.68 -3.95
CA LEU A 91 -10.70 13.27 -2.76
C LEU A 91 -11.73 13.31 -1.63
N ASP A 92 -11.71 12.29 -0.79
CA ASP A 92 -12.42 12.23 0.50
C ASP A 92 -11.43 12.34 1.67
N ASN A 93 -11.94 12.25 2.91
CA ASN A 93 -11.10 12.34 4.12
C ASN A 93 -10.06 11.20 4.19
N VAL A 94 -10.44 10.01 3.74
CA VAL A 94 -9.58 8.81 3.78
C VAL A 94 -8.44 8.95 2.75
N THR A 95 -8.76 9.41 1.54
CA THR A 95 -7.81 9.69 0.46
C THR A 95 -6.76 10.69 0.89
N VAL A 96 -7.15 11.85 1.45
CA VAL A 96 -6.16 12.90 1.78
C VAL A 96 -5.23 12.50 2.93
N ILE A 97 -5.72 11.75 3.91
CA ILE A 97 -4.89 11.19 4.98
C ILE A 97 -3.90 10.17 4.40
N MET A 98 -4.37 9.27 3.51
CA MET A 98 -3.49 8.30 2.87
C MET A 98 -2.46 8.94 1.93
N LEU A 99 -2.84 9.98 1.19
CA LEU A 99 -1.90 10.76 0.37
C LEU A 99 -0.78 11.34 1.22
N PHE A 100 -1.11 11.90 2.39
CA PHE A 100 -0.12 12.40 3.34
C PHE A 100 0.79 11.28 3.83
N VAL A 101 0.24 10.16 4.30
CA VAL A 101 1.01 9.03 4.84
C VAL A 101 1.97 8.44 3.80
N VAL A 102 1.49 8.18 2.58
CA VAL A 102 2.29 7.61 1.49
C VAL A 102 3.41 8.56 1.08
N ASN A 103 3.14 9.86 0.91
CA ASN A 103 4.16 10.83 0.53
C ASN A 103 5.20 11.04 1.64
N LEU A 104 4.77 11.12 2.91
CA LEU A 104 5.69 11.26 4.04
C LEU A 104 6.67 10.08 4.12
N ILE A 105 6.14 8.85 4.11
CA ILE A 105 6.98 7.66 4.24
C ILE A 105 7.83 7.46 2.99
N SER A 106 7.30 7.75 1.80
CA SER A 106 8.11 7.74 0.58
C SER A 106 9.27 8.74 0.66
N MET A 107 9.03 9.99 1.07
CA MET A 107 10.07 10.99 1.26
C MET A 107 11.15 10.52 2.25
N LEU A 108 10.75 10.01 3.41
CA LEU A 108 11.69 9.51 4.43
C LEU A 108 12.52 8.32 3.92
N VAL A 109 11.88 7.38 3.21
CA VAL A 109 12.58 6.23 2.60
C VAL A 109 13.55 6.68 1.52
N HIS A 110 13.19 7.66 0.68
CA HIS A 110 14.10 8.18 -0.35
C HIS A 110 15.32 8.86 0.27
N ILE A 111 15.13 9.68 1.31
CA ILE A 111 16.23 10.31 2.05
C ILE A 111 17.13 9.24 2.68
N PHE A 112 16.55 8.27 3.38
CA PHE A 112 17.31 7.19 4.03
C PHE A 112 18.07 6.32 3.02
N SER A 113 17.48 6.11 1.83
CA SER A 113 18.10 5.32 0.77
C SER A 113 19.37 5.92 0.20
N ILE A 114 19.59 7.24 0.36
CA ILE A 114 20.81 7.90 -0.15
C ILE A 114 22.05 7.28 0.47
N GLU A 115 22.05 7.18 1.80
CA GLU A 115 23.18 6.62 2.54
C GLU A 115 23.17 5.09 2.48
N TYR A 116 21.99 4.46 2.66
CA TYR A 116 21.90 3.00 2.73
C TYR A 116 22.37 2.30 1.44
N MET A 117 22.08 2.90 0.28
CA MET A 117 22.47 2.34 -1.03
C MET A 117 23.82 2.88 -1.52
N HIS A 118 24.53 3.69 -0.73
CA HIS A 118 25.76 4.31 -1.17
C HIS A 118 26.79 3.25 -1.60
N GLY A 119 27.31 3.38 -2.81
CA GLY A 119 28.27 2.42 -3.39
C GLY A 119 27.64 1.23 -4.13
N ASP A 120 26.32 1.08 -4.17
CA ASP A 120 25.67 0.06 -5.01
C ASP A 120 25.82 0.38 -6.51
N GLN A 121 26.17 -0.62 -7.32
CA GLN A 121 26.37 -0.45 -8.76
C GLN A 121 25.10 -0.02 -9.52
N ARG A 122 23.91 -0.37 -9.02
CA ARG A 122 22.61 -0.13 -9.66
C ARG A 122 21.80 0.96 -8.95
N TYR A 123 22.49 1.90 -8.35
CA TYR A 123 21.93 3.04 -7.62
C TYR A 123 20.84 3.79 -8.38
N THR A 124 21.06 4.14 -9.65
CA THR A 124 20.06 4.83 -10.50
C THR A 124 18.78 4.01 -10.70
N ARG A 125 18.92 2.69 -10.94
CA ARG A 125 17.78 1.80 -11.15
C ARG A 125 16.95 1.66 -9.87
N TYR A 126 17.62 1.61 -8.72
CA TYR A 126 16.95 1.56 -7.42
C TYR A 126 16.01 2.75 -7.24
N PHE A 127 16.54 3.96 -7.39
CA PHE A 127 15.80 5.22 -7.20
C PHE A 127 14.63 5.33 -8.17
N ALA A 128 14.85 5.09 -9.47
CA ALA A 128 13.77 5.05 -10.46
C ALA A 128 12.64 4.10 -10.05
N ASN A 129 12.95 2.85 -9.68
CA ASN A 129 11.93 1.88 -9.28
C ASN A 129 11.18 2.30 -8.00
N LEU A 130 11.82 3.05 -7.11
CA LEU A 130 11.22 3.58 -5.88
C LEU A 130 10.21 4.70 -6.18
N GLY A 131 10.52 5.58 -7.15
CA GLY A 131 9.58 6.56 -7.69
C GLY A 131 8.39 5.93 -8.41
N LEU A 132 8.64 4.90 -9.24
CA LEU A 132 7.57 4.15 -9.91
C LEU A 132 6.62 3.49 -8.91
N PHE A 133 7.17 2.92 -7.85
CA PHE A 133 6.39 2.31 -6.78
C PHE A 133 5.53 3.34 -6.04
N THR A 134 6.10 4.53 -5.76
CA THR A 134 5.36 5.64 -5.13
C THR A 134 4.22 6.13 -6.02
N PHE A 135 4.47 6.34 -7.32
CA PHE A 135 3.44 6.67 -8.32
C PHE A 135 2.31 5.64 -8.30
N SER A 136 2.66 4.36 -8.30
CA SER A 136 1.71 3.26 -8.32
C SER A 136 0.78 3.30 -7.11
N MET A 137 1.35 3.49 -5.91
CA MET A 137 0.56 3.56 -4.68
C MET A 137 -0.33 4.81 -4.60
N LEU A 138 0.18 5.98 -5.00
CA LEU A 138 -0.63 7.21 -5.05
C LEU A 138 -1.81 7.07 -6.01
N GLY A 139 -1.62 6.32 -7.10
CA GLY A 139 -2.68 5.96 -8.03
C GLY A 139 -3.80 5.20 -7.33
N ILE A 140 -3.49 4.14 -6.56
CA ILE A 140 -4.48 3.38 -5.76
C ILE A 140 -5.28 4.31 -4.84
N VAL A 141 -4.59 5.18 -4.11
CA VAL A 141 -5.19 6.10 -3.12
C VAL A 141 -6.15 7.10 -3.77
N LEU A 142 -5.83 7.61 -4.97
CA LEU A 142 -6.67 8.61 -5.64
C LEU A 142 -7.88 8.02 -6.36
N THR A 143 -7.96 6.71 -6.53
CA THR A 143 -8.95 6.08 -7.42
C THR A 143 -10.41 6.35 -7.04
N HIS A 144 -11.19 6.70 -8.06
CA HIS A 144 -12.66 6.85 -7.98
C HIS A 144 -13.42 5.60 -8.46
N ASN A 145 -12.74 4.66 -9.12
CA ASN A 145 -13.38 3.46 -9.66
C ASN A 145 -12.49 2.21 -9.54
N LEU A 146 -13.13 1.04 -9.57
CA LEU A 146 -12.50 -0.26 -9.39
C LEU A 146 -11.48 -0.61 -10.49
N LEU A 147 -11.72 -0.16 -11.72
CA LEU A 147 -10.83 -0.46 -12.85
C LEU A 147 -9.50 0.29 -12.74
N MET A 148 -9.56 1.60 -12.46
CA MET A 148 -8.37 2.40 -12.17
C MET A 148 -7.62 1.80 -10.98
N MET A 149 -8.34 1.38 -9.95
CA MET A 149 -7.74 0.75 -8.78
C MET A 149 -6.97 -0.50 -9.20
N TYR A 150 -7.56 -1.37 -10.01
CA TYR A 150 -6.93 -2.58 -10.54
C TYR A 150 -5.69 -2.29 -11.42
N ILE A 151 -5.72 -1.26 -12.27
CA ILE A 151 -4.56 -0.86 -13.09
C ILE A 151 -3.36 -0.49 -12.19
N PHE A 152 -3.59 0.35 -11.19
CA PHE A 152 -2.54 0.74 -10.25
C PHE A 152 -2.17 -0.39 -9.29
N TRP A 153 -3.09 -1.31 -8.99
CA TRP A 153 -2.86 -2.53 -8.22
C TRP A 153 -1.80 -3.44 -8.86
N GLU A 154 -1.94 -3.65 -10.15
CA GLU A 154 -1.00 -4.40 -10.99
C GLU A 154 0.34 -3.67 -11.10
N LEU A 155 0.32 -2.34 -11.21
CA LEU A 155 1.53 -1.53 -11.25
C LEU A 155 2.31 -1.57 -9.93
N VAL A 156 1.62 -1.58 -8.77
CA VAL A 156 2.24 -1.85 -7.46
C VAL A 156 2.84 -3.25 -7.42
N GLY A 157 2.15 -4.25 -7.98
CA GLY A 157 2.68 -5.61 -8.12
C GLY A 157 3.99 -5.65 -8.92
N LEU A 158 4.02 -5.03 -10.09
CA LEU A 158 5.19 -4.96 -10.96
C LEU A 158 6.35 -4.20 -10.30
N SER A 159 6.08 -3.02 -9.76
CA SER A 159 7.12 -2.20 -9.13
C SER A 159 7.69 -2.87 -7.87
N SER A 160 6.87 -3.57 -7.08
CA SER A 160 7.34 -4.38 -5.95
C SER A 160 8.26 -5.52 -6.40
N TYR A 161 7.92 -6.22 -7.50
CA TYR A 161 8.76 -7.28 -8.07
C TYR A 161 10.15 -6.74 -8.46
N LEU A 162 10.19 -5.56 -9.09
CA LEU A 162 11.44 -4.92 -9.49
C LEU A 162 12.31 -4.46 -8.30
N LEU A 163 11.68 -4.11 -7.18
CA LEU A 163 12.37 -3.66 -5.96
C LEU A 163 12.83 -4.83 -5.07
N ILE A 164 12.00 -5.87 -4.90
CA ILE A 164 12.39 -7.10 -4.18
C ILE A 164 13.53 -7.78 -4.94
N GLY A 165 13.41 -7.90 -6.26
CA GLY A 165 14.45 -8.45 -7.14
C GLY A 165 15.54 -7.45 -7.51
N HIS A 166 15.85 -6.46 -6.67
CA HIS A 166 16.88 -5.46 -6.99
C HIS A 166 18.25 -6.12 -7.22
N TRP A 167 18.64 -7.03 -6.32
CA TRP A 167 19.83 -7.87 -6.45
C TRP A 167 19.51 -9.20 -7.15
N TYR A 168 18.93 -9.13 -8.35
CA TYR A 168 18.47 -10.28 -9.15
C TYR A 168 19.56 -11.32 -9.49
N GLU A 169 20.84 -10.96 -9.38
CA GLU A 169 21.96 -11.90 -9.55
C GLU A 169 22.01 -12.94 -8.41
N LYS A 170 21.50 -12.60 -7.22
CA LYS A 170 21.34 -13.53 -6.12
C LYS A 170 20.10 -14.38 -6.36
N LYS A 171 20.28 -15.69 -6.52
CA LYS A 171 19.18 -16.63 -6.77
C LYS A 171 18.04 -16.51 -5.74
N SER A 172 18.35 -16.35 -4.46
CA SER A 172 17.33 -16.17 -3.41
C SER A 172 16.48 -14.92 -3.62
N ALA A 173 17.07 -13.79 -4.03
CA ALA A 173 16.35 -12.56 -4.29
C ALA A 173 15.46 -12.67 -5.54
N ALA A 174 15.95 -13.33 -6.60
CA ALA A 174 15.16 -13.59 -7.80
C ALA A 174 13.98 -14.54 -7.51
N ASP A 175 14.21 -15.59 -6.73
CA ASP A 175 13.17 -16.54 -6.32
C ASP A 175 12.14 -15.88 -5.40
N ALA A 176 12.57 -15.04 -4.45
CA ALA A 176 11.70 -14.25 -3.59
C ALA A 176 10.82 -13.27 -4.38
N ALA A 177 11.41 -12.54 -5.35
CA ALA A 177 10.68 -11.63 -6.21
C ALA A 177 9.61 -12.38 -7.02
N LYS A 178 9.97 -13.50 -7.66
CA LYS A 178 9.02 -14.34 -8.42
C LYS A 178 7.90 -14.85 -7.52
N LYS A 179 8.22 -15.36 -6.33
CA LYS A 179 7.22 -15.84 -5.37
C LYS A 179 6.25 -14.72 -4.98
N ALA A 180 6.75 -13.53 -4.67
CA ALA A 180 5.93 -12.37 -4.38
C ALA A 180 5.02 -12.00 -5.54
N PHE A 181 5.55 -11.95 -6.76
CA PHE A 181 4.74 -11.60 -7.94
C PHE A 181 3.62 -12.62 -8.21
N ILE A 182 3.94 -13.93 -8.18
CA ILE A 182 2.98 -15.00 -8.46
C ILE A 182 1.89 -15.08 -7.39
N VAL A 183 2.27 -15.04 -6.11
CA VAL A 183 1.31 -15.17 -5.01
C VAL A 183 0.35 -13.97 -4.99
N ASN A 184 0.86 -12.75 -5.23
CA ASN A 184 0.00 -11.58 -5.36
C ASN A 184 -0.93 -11.70 -6.58
N ARG A 185 -0.42 -12.19 -7.71
CA ARG A 185 -1.23 -12.37 -8.93
C ARG A 185 -2.44 -13.29 -8.71
N ILE A 186 -2.31 -14.32 -7.87
CA ILE A 186 -3.44 -15.22 -7.53
C ILE A 186 -4.57 -14.41 -6.86
N GLY A 187 -4.23 -13.53 -5.92
CA GLY A 187 -5.21 -12.63 -5.30
C GLY A 187 -5.80 -11.63 -6.31
N ASP A 188 -4.96 -11.09 -7.17
CA ASP A 188 -5.35 -10.11 -8.19
C ASP A 188 -6.36 -10.72 -9.20
N ILE A 189 -6.22 -12.01 -9.56
CA ILE A 189 -7.22 -12.72 -10.38
C ILE A 189 -8.58 -12.80 -9.67
N GLY A 190 -8.59 -13.12 -8.38
CA GLY A 190 -9.84 -13.13 -7.59
C GLY A 190 -10.51 -11.76 -7.60
N MET A 191 -9.73 -10.70 -7.38
CA MET A 191 -10.22 -9.32 -7.43
C MET A 191 -10.81 -8.98 -8.80
N PHE A 192 -10.14 -9.38 -9.88
CA PHE A 192 -10.60 -9.14 -11.23
C PHE A 192 -11.95 -9.81 -11.51
N ILE A 193 -12.13 -11.06 -11.08
CA ILE A 193 -13.42 -11.77 -11.23
C ILE A 193 -14.53 -11.04 -10.44
N GLY A 194 -14.24 -10.58 -9.23
CA GLY A 194 -15.20 -9.78 -8.43
C GLY A 194 -15.60 -8.48 -9.14
N ILE A 195 -14.63 -7.77 -9.72
CA ILE A 195 -14.88 -6.56 -10.53
C ILE A 195 -15.75 -6.89 -11.75
N LEU A 196 -15.51 -8.01 -12.43
CA LEU A 196 -16.31 -8.44 -13.58
C LEU A 196 -17.76 -8.73 -13.19
N ILE A 197 -18.01 -9.39 -12.05
CA ILE A 197 -19.37 -9.63 -11.55
C ILE A 197 -20.12 -8.31 -11.39
N LEU A 198 -19.51 -7.35 -10.68
CA LEU A 198 -20.11 -6.02 -10.49
C LEU A 198 -20.34 -5.31 -11.83
N PHE A 199 -19.35 -5.34 -12.71
CA PHE A 199 -19.44 -4.68 -14.01
C PHE A 199 -20.54 -5.28 -14.89
N THR A 200 -20.71 -6.61 -14.90
CA THR A 200 -21.74 -7.25 -15.74
C THR A 200 -23.16 -6.82 -15.36
N HIS A 201 -23.41 -6.54 -14.08
CA HIS A 201 -24.71 -6.08 -13.58
C HIS A 201 -24.86 -4.55 -13.65
N TYR A 202 -23.89 -3.81 -13.12
CA TYR A 202 -23.98 -2.34 -12.97
C TYR A 202 -23.57 -1.55 -14.20
N LYS A 203 -22.84 -2.16 -15.15
CA LYS A 203 -22.28 -1.53 -16.36
C LYS A 203 -21.40 -0.29 -16.09
N THR A 204 -20.87 -0.18 -14.88
CA THR A 204 -19.96 0.89 -14.46
C THR A 204 -18.90 0.31 -13.53
N PHE A 205 -17.78 1.02 -13.40
CA PHE A 205 -16.73 0.72 -12.43
C PHE A 205 -16.72 1.70 -11.24
N THR A 206 -17.52 2.75 -11.29
CA THR A 206 -17.52 3.87 -10.33
C THR A 206 -18.08 3.46 -8.97
N PHE A 207 -17.37 3.78 -7.89
CA PHE A 207 -17.79 3.41 -6.54
C PHE A 207 -19.17 3.97 -6.19
N ASP A 208 -19.37 5.28 -6.41
CA ASP A 208 -20.58 5.98 -5.98
C ASP A 208 -21.84 5.45 -6.68
N THR A 209 -21.75 5.12 -7.97
CA THR A 209 -22.89 4.54 -8.71
C THR A 209 -23.18 3.11 -8.26
N ILE A 210 -22.17 2.27 -8.05
CA ILE A 210 -22.35 0.90 -7.56
C ILE A 210 -23.02 0.93 -6.18
N PHE A 211 -22.51 1.75 -5.26
CA PHE A 211 -23.05 1.84 -3.90
C PHE A 211 -24.47 2.43 -3.86
N SER A 212 -24.77 3.42 -4.71
CA SER A 212 -26.12 3.97 -4.84
C SER A 212 -27.12 2.95 -5.36
N GLN A 213 -26.73 2.08 -6.29
CA GLN A 213 -27.62 1.02 -6.77
C GLN A 213 -27.83 -0.09 -5.73
N ILE A 214 -26.79 -0.48 -4.99
CA ILE A 214 -26.91 -1.43 -3.88
C ILE A 214 -27.86 -0.89 -2.80
N SER A 215 -27.74 0.39 -2.42
CA SER A 215 -28.60 0.99 -1.39
C SER A 215 -30.07 1.12 -1.81
N GLN A 216 -30.34 1.18 -3.12
CA GLN A 216 -31.69 1.12 -3.69
C GLN A 216 -32.26 -0.31 -3.77
N GLY A 217 -31.51 -1.33 -3.32
CA GLY A 217 -31.89 -2.74 -3.38
C GLY A 217 -31.59 -3.41 -4.72
N ASN A 218 -30.91 -2.74 -5.66
CA ASN A 218 -30.47 -3.35 -6.91
C ASN A 218 -29.19 -4.16 -6.70
N ILE A 219 -29.36 -5.38 -6.20
CA ILE A 219 -28.28 -6.33 -5.96
C ILE A 219 -27.93 -7.14 -7.22
N PRO A 220 -26.67 -7.59 -7.39
CA PRO A 220 -26.22 -8.32 -8.57
C PRO A 220 -27.09 -9.55 -8.84
N PHE A 221 -27.63 -9.63 -10.06
CA PHE A 221 -28.51 -10.73 -10.50
C PHE A 221 -29.69 -11.02 -9.55
N ASN A 222 -30.17 -10.02 -8.81
CA ASN A 222 -31.24 -10.14 -7.82
C ASN A 222 -30.97 -11.19 -6.72
N SER A 223 -29.70 -11.44 -6.38
CA SER A 223 -29.35 -12.38 -5.30
C SER A 223 -28.19 -11.87 -4.44
N GLU A 224 -28.42 -11.88 -3.13
CA GLU A 224 -27.44 -11.46 -2.13
C GLU A 224 -26.19 -12.37 -2.13
N ALA A 225 -26.35 -13.62 -2.57
CA ALA A 225 -25.22 -14.54 -2.71
C ALA A 225 -24.19 -14.03 -3.75
N TRP A 226 -24.65 -13.39 -4.84
CA TRP A 226 -23.74 -12.80 -5.83
C TRP A 226 -23.06 -11.53 -5.32
N LEU A 227 -23.75 -10.73 -4.49
CA LEU A 227 -23.13 -9.59 -3.82
C LEU A 227 -22.05 -10.05 -2.84
N THR A 228 -22.35 -11.08 -2.04
CA THR A 228 -21.42 -11.71 -1.10
C THR A 228 -20.21 -12.28 -1.83
N ALA A 229 -20.44 -13.02 -2.92
CA ALA A 229 -19.37 -13.57 -3.75
C ALA A 229 -18.50 -12.46 -4.37
N ALA A 230 -19.11 -11.40 -4.90
CA ALA A 230 -18.36 -10.26 -5.44
C ALA A 230 -17.50 -9.58 -4.36
N GLY A 231 -18.05 -9.36 -3.16
CA GLY A 231 -17.33 -8.81 -2.01
C GLY A 231 -16.14 -9.66 -1.60
N ILE A 232 -16.32 -10.99 -1.47
CA ILE A 232 -15.25 -11.93 -1.13
C ILE A 232 -14.18 -11.99 -2.24
N LEU A 233 -14.60 -12.00 -3.51
CA LEU A 233 -13.68 -12.04 -4.64
C LEU A 233 -12.85 -10.76 -4.75
N VAL A 234 -13.45 -9.57 -4.57
CA VAL A 234 -12.68 -8.32 -4.47
C VAL A 234 -11.75 -8.35 -3.25
N PHE A 235 -12.19 -8.90 -2.11
CA PHE A 235 -11.35 -9.11 -0.94
C PHE A 235 -10.16 -10.05 -1.21
N MET A 236 -10.24 -11.01 -2.14
CA MET A 236 -9.07 -11.84 -2.49
C MET A 236 -7.87 -11.02 -2.99
N GLY A 237 -8.10 -9.86 -3.62
CA GLY A 237 -7.02 -8.92 -3.94
C GLY A 237 -6.31 -8.42 -2.69
N ALA A 238 -7.09 -8.05 -1.65
CA ALA A 238 -6.55 -7.66 -0.36
C ALA A 238 -5.85 -8.82 0.35
N VAL A 239 -6.36 -10.06 0.26
CA VAL A 239 -5.69 -11.26 0.81
C VAL A 239 -4.28 -11.41 0.21
N GLY A 240 -4.14 -11.20 -1.10
CA GLY A 240 -2.84 -11.19 -1.78
C GLY A 240 -1.91 -10.07 -1.28
N LYS A 241 -2.29 -8.80 -1.53
CA LYS A 241 -1.40 -7.64 -1.28
C LYS A 241 -1.15 -7.36 0.20
N SER A 242 -2.12 -7.60 1.07
CA SER A 242 -1.96 -7.46 2.54
C SER A 242 -1.47 -8.74 3.20
N ALA A 243 -1.00 -9.72 2.41
CA ALA A 243 -0.38 -10.94 2.90
C ALA A 243 -1.23 -11.65 3.98
N GLN A 244 -2.53 -11.78 3.74
CA GLN A 244 -3.42 -12.51 4.64
C GLN A 244 -3.32 -14.01 4.38
N PHE A 245 -3.70 -14.83 5.35
CA PHE A 245 -3.80 -16.27 5.12
C PHE A 245 -4.82 -16.57 4.02
N PRO A 246 -4.52 -17.48 3.06
CA PRO A 246 -3.33 -18.32 2.96
C PRO A 246 -2.15 -17.70 2.18
N LEU A 247 -2.35 -16.56 1.50
CA LEU A 247 -1.37 -15.95 0.61
C LEU A 247 -0.23 -15.19 1.32
N HIS A 248 -0.17 -15.18 2.65
CA HIS A 248 0.85 -14.51 3.46
C HIS A 248 2.32 -14.89 3.17
N VAL A 249 2.57 -16.06 2.59
CA VAL A 249 3.90 -16.70 2.47
C VAL A 249 4.94 -15.91 1.67
N TRP A 250 4.53 -14.91 0.89
CA TRP A 250 5.48 -14.11 0.11
C TRP A 250 6.14 -12.99 0.91
N LEU A 251 5.44 -12.47 1.93
CA LEU A 251 5.85 -11.25 2.62
C LEU A 251 7.16 -11.41 3.42
N PRO A 252 7.40 -12.54 4.13
CA PRO A 252 8.68 -12.76 4.81
C PRO A 252 9.85 -12.96 3.84
N ASP A 253 9.61 -13.56 2.68
CA ASP A 253 10.67 -13.79 1.68
C ASP A 253 11.03 -12.51 0.91
N ALA A 254 10.10 -11.56 0.82
CA ALA A 254 10.36 -10.23 0.26
C ALA A 254 11.43 -9.45 1.05
N MET A 255 11.85 -9.93 2.22
CA MET A 255 12.97 -9.38 3.00
C MET A 255 14.34 -9.53 2.34
N GLU A 256 14.46 -10.22 1.21
CA GLU A 256 15.66 -10.21 0.36
C GLU A 256 15.93 -8.84 -0.28
N GLY A 257 14.90 -8.01 -0.46
CA GLY A 257 15.05 -6.66 -1.02
C GLY A 257 15.79 -5.70 -0.06
N PRO A 258 16.28 -4.55 -0.56
CA PRO A 258 16.92 -3.54 0.30
C PRO A 258 16.02 -3.11 1.46
N THR A 259 16.60 -2.85 2.64
CA THR A 259 15.79 -2.52 3.83
C THR A 259 14.90 -1.27 3.69
N PRO A 260 15.30 -0.20 2.98
CA PRO A 260 14.40 0.94 2.77
C PRO A 260 13.17 0.56 1.90
N VAL A 261 13.32 -0.40 0.97
CA VAL A 261 12.19 -0.98 0.23
C VAL A 261 11.25 -1.72 1.17
N SER A 262 11.80 -2.51 2.11
CA SER A 262 10.99 -3.16 3.14
C SER A 262 10.22 -2.14 3.98
N ALA A 263 10.83 -1.01 4.36
CA ALA A 263 10.12 0.07 5.06
C ALA A 263 8.95 0.62 4.24
N LEU A 264 9.15 0.88 2.95
CA LEU A 264 8.10 1.43 2.08
C LEU A 264 6.95 0.43 1.88
N ILE A 265 7.26 -0.80 1.46
CA ILE A 265 6.29 -1.86 1.13
C ILE A 265 5.45 -2.24 2.36
N HIS A 266 6.07 -2.35 3.53
CA HIS A 266 5.44 -2.93 4.73
C HIS A 266 4.79 -1.92 5.67
N ALA A 267 5.11 -0.63 5.54
CA ALA A 267 4.56 0.40 6.41
C ALA A 267 3.33 1.07 5.79
N ALA A 268 3.49 1.65 4.59
CA ALA A 268 2.55 2.67 4.08
C ALA A 268 1.82 2.29 2.79
N THR A 269 2.30 1.27 2.07
CA THR A 269 1.99 1.14 0.64
C THR A 269 1.32 -0.19 0.29
N MET A 270 2.04 -1.16 -0.26
CA MET A 270 1.51 -2.38 -0.85
C MET A 270 0.61 -3.14 0.11
N VAL A 271 1.08 -3.37 1.34
CA VAL A 271 0.29 -4.11 2.31
C VAL A 271 -0.86 -3.29 2.91
N ALA A 272 -0.73 -1.96 2.90
CA ALA A 272 -1.81 -1.05 3.30
C ALA A 272 -2.90 -0.95 2.22
N ALA A 273 -2.55 -1.18 0.94
CA ALA A 273 -3.47 -1.11 -0.18
C ALA A 273 -4.64 -2.10 -0.06
N GLY A 274 -4.41 -3.32 0.45
CA GLY A 274 -5.48 -4.30 0.72
C GLY A 274 -6.46 -3.84 1.80
N VAL A 275 -5.96 -3.35 2.93
CA VAL A 275 -6.81 -2.76 3.98
C VAL A 275 -7.56 -1.54 3.43
N TYR A 276 -6.88 -0.68 2.68
CA TYR A 276 -7.50 0.50 2.04
C TYR A 276 -8.61 0.11 1.05
N LEU A 277 -8.38 -0.90 0.19
CA LEU A 277 -9.39 -1.45 -0.72
C LEU A 277 -10.63 -1.88 0.05
N VAL A 278 -10.47 -2.70 1.11
CA VAL A 278 -11.59 -3.20 1.92
C VAL A 278 -12.34 -2.05 2.59
N THR A 279 -11.63 -1.03 3.09
CA THR A 279 -12.27 0.21 3.60
C THR A 279 -13.09 0.91 2.52
N ARG A 280 -12.60 0.99 1.27
CA ARG A 280 -13.31 1.66 0.15
C ARG A 280 -14.53 0.88 -0.32
N ILE A 281 -14.49 -0.44 -0.29
CA ILE A 281 -15.61 -1.30 -0.65
C ILE A 281 -16.52 -1.66 0.52
N PHE A 282 -16.26 -1.14 1.72
CA PHE A 282 -16.94 -1.54 2.95
C PHE A 282 -18.47 -1.49 2.83
N VAL A 283 -19.01 -0.47 2.17
CA VAL A 283 -20.46 -0.26 1.96
C VAL A 283 -21.12 -1.39 1.15
N MET A 284 -20.36 -2.11 0.32
CA MET A 284 -20.84 -3.22 -0.50
C MET A 284 -20.87 -4.56 0.25
N LEU A 285 -20.15 -4.68 1.37
CA LEU A 285 -19.95 -5.97 2.03
C LEU A 285 -21.21 -6.43 2.77
N THR A 286 -21.64 -7.66 2.47
CA THR A 286 -22.72 -8.35 3.20
C THR A 286 -22.21 -8.88 4.55
N ALA A 287 -23.12 -9.23 5.45
CA ALA A 287 -22.76 -9.80 6.76
C ALA A 287 -21.90 -11.06 6.64
N ASP A 288 -22.20 -11.94 5.68
CA ASP A 288 -21.43 -13.15 5.42
C ASP A 288 -20.03 -12.84 4.88
N ALA A 289 -19.91 -11.87 3.97
CA ALA A 289 -18.59 -11.42 3.48
C ALA A 289 -17.76 -10.81 4.61
N MET A 290 -18.38 -10.00 5.47
CA MET A 290 -17.75 -9.41 6.66
C MET A 290 -17.28 -10.47 7.65
N LEU A 291 -18.07 -11.53 7.89
CA LEU A 291 -17.66 -12.65 8.73
C LEU A 291 -16.42 -13.36 8.17
N VAL A 292 -16.37 -13.62 6.86
CA VAL A 292 -15.20 -14.21 6.21
C VAL A 292 -13.96 -13.32 6.41
N ILE A 293 -14.10 -12.01 6.19
CA ILE A 293 -13.03 -11.03 6.40
C ILE A 293 -12.56 -11.05 7.86
N ALA A 294 -13.48 -11.08 8.82
CA ALA A 294 -13.17 -11.12 10.25
C ALA A 294 -12.37 -12.37 10.63
N VAL A 295 -12.82 -13.54 10.17
CA VAL A 295 -12.18 -14.84 10.45
C VAL A 295 -10.78 -14.90 9.82
N VAL A 296 -10.64 -14.47 8.56
CA VAL A 296 -9.34 -14.44 7.89
C VAL A 296 -8.37 -13.49 8.60
N GLY A 297 -8.83 -12.30 9.00
CA GLY A 297 -8.02 -11.34 9.74
C GLY A 297 -7.57 -11.88 11.11
N ALA A 298 -8.50 -12.45 11.88
CA ALA A 298 -8.23 -13.03 13.19
C ALA A 298 -7.26 -14.22 13.13
N PHE A 299 -7.44 -15.10 12.13
CA PHE A 299 -6.55 -16.24 11.93
C PHE A 299 -5.15 -15.78 11.51
N THR A 300 -5.08 -14.82 10.58
CA THR A 300 -3.81 -14.25 10.12
C THR A 300 -3.05 -13.57 11.27
N SER A 301 -3.76 -12.81 12.13
CA SER A 301 -3.13 -12.07 13.22
C SER A 301 -2.44 -13.00 14.22
N LEU A 302 -3.11 -14.08 14.61
CA LEU A 302 -2.61 -15.07 15.55
C LEU A 302 -1.45 -15.89 14.96
N VAL A 303 -1.63 -16.47 13.78
CA VAL A 303 -0.62 -17.33 13.15
C VAL A 303 0.67 -16.55 12.91
N ALA A 304 0.59 -15.35 12.35
CA ALA A 304 1.77 -14.55 12.09
C ALA A 304 2.52 -14.14 13.36
N ALA A 305 1.80 -13.81 14.45
CA ALA A 305 2.42 -13.50 15.72
C ALA A 305 3.20 -14.69 16.29
N THR A 306 2.63 -15.91 16.22
CA THR A 306 3.33 -17.11 16.70
C THR A 306 4.57 -17.44 15.87
N ILE A 307 4.53 -17.26 14.55
CA ILE A 307 5.69 -17.47 13.66
C ILE A 307 6.77 -16.41 13.92
N ALA A 308 6.38 -15.16 14.21
CA ALA A 308 7.33 -14.08 14.50
C ALA A 308 8.25 -14.39 15.69
N LEU A 309 7.72 -15.08 16.73
CA LEU A 309 8.48 -15.44 17.93
C LEU A 309 9.63 -16.41 17.66
N THR A 310 9.56 -17.18 16.58
CA THR A 310 10.58 -18.18 16.23
C THR A 310 11.53 -17.71 15.13
N GLN A 311 11.42 -16.46 14.67
CA GLN A 311 12.31 -15.91 13.65
C GLN A 311 13.61 -15.40 14.27
N ASN A 312 14.75 -15.75 13.66
CA ASN A 312 16.07 -15.25 14.06
C ASN A 312 16.55 -14.07 13.20
N ASP A 313 15.89 -13.80 12.08
CA ASP A 313 16.23 -12.70 11.18
C ASP A 313 15.43 -11.44 11.57
N ILE A 314 16.14 -10.33 11.83
CA ILE A 314 15.51 -9.08 12.29
C ILE A 314 14.42 -8.56 11.33
N LYS A 315 14.63 -8.70 10.01
CA LYS A 315 13.67 -8.25 9.00
C LYS A 315 12.48 -9.19 8.93
N LYS A 316 12.69 -10.51 9.05
CA LYS A 316 11.59 -11.49 9.07
C LYS A 316 10.70 -11.35 10.32
N VAL A 317 11.28 -11.06 11.49
CA VAL A 317 10.51 -10.73 12.70
C VAL A 317 9.60 -9.51 12.43
N LEU A 318 10.15 -8.46 11.81
CA LEU A 318 9.38 -7.27 11.45
C LEU A 318 8.34 -7.53 10.36
N ALA A 319 8.61 -8.43 9.40
CA ALA A 319 7.67 -8.81 8.36
C ALA A 319 6.47 -9.58 8.94
N TYR A 320 6.69 -10.59 9.78
CA TYR A 320 5.60 -11.34 10.40
C TYR A 320 4.79 -10.50 11.39
N SER A 321 5.42 -9.57 12.11
CA SER A 321 4.65 -8.61 12.91
C SER A 321 3.83 -7.66 12.02
N THR A 322 4.25 -7.35 10.78
CA THR A 322 3.39 -6.64 9.82
C THR A 322 2.20 -7.49 9.39
N VAL A 323 2.42 -8.77 9.04
CA VAL A 323 1.31 -9.70 8.73
C VAL A 323 0.30 -9.74 9.87
N SER A 324 0.78 -9.83 11.12
CA SER A 324 -0.08 -9.88 12.29
C SER A 324 -0.90 -8.59 12.47
N GLN A 325 -0.27 -7.43 12.37
CA GLN A 325 -0.91 -6.12 12.51
C GLN A 325 -1.93 -5.84 11.40
N LEU A 326 -1.67 -6.25 10.17
CA LEU A 326 -2.66 -6.17 9.08
C LEU A 326 -3.82 -7.13 9.32
N GLY A 327 -3.56 -8.31 9.88
CA GLY A 327 -4.60 -9.22 10.34
C GLY A 327 -5.55 -8.56 11.34
N TYR A 328 -5.02 -7.77 12.29
CA TYR A 328 -5.84 -6.96 13.20
C TYR A 328 -6.70 -5.91 12.46
N MET A 329 -6.13 -5.20 11.48
CA MET A 329 -6.88 -4.22 10.68
C MET A 329 -8.00 -4.88 9.86
N ILE A 330 -7.70 -6.02 9.22
CA ILE A 330 -8.67 -6.79 8.43
C ILE A 330 -9.77 -7.37 9.34
N MET A 331 -9.41 -7.89 10.51
CA MET A 331 -10.39 -8.35 11.51
C MET A 331 -11.32 -7.21 11.93
N SER A 332 -10.75 -6.03 12.21
CA SER A 332 -11.50 -4.83 12.56
C SER A 332 -12.50 -4.42 11.47
N LEU A 333 -12.10 -4.46 10.19
CA LEU A 333 -13.00 -4.25 9.06
C LEU A 333 -14.12 -5.30 9.01
N GLY A 334 -13.80 -6.58 9.23
CA GLY A 334 -14.77 -7.67 9.23
C GLY A 334 -15.82 -7.58 10.36
N VAL A 335 -15.50 -6.98 11.50
CA VAL A 335 -16.47 -6.75 12.59
C VAL A 335 -17.18 -5.39 12.48
N GLY A 336 -16.95 -4.65 11.39
CA GLY A 336 -17.60 -3.36 11.12
C GLY A 336 -16.90 -2.14 11.73
N ALA A 337 -15.73 -2.31 12.34
CA ALA A 337 -14.95 -1.28 13.00
C ALA A 337 -14.00 -0.52 12.04
N TYR A 338 -14.50 -0.10 10.88
CA TYR A 338 -13.68 0.48 9.79
C TYR A 338 -12.88 1.73 10.19
N VAL A 339 -13.42 2.57 11.10
CA VAL A 339 -12.72 3.76 11.62
C VAL A 339 -11.45 3.35 12.38
N PHE A 340 -11.55 2.34 13.24
CA PHE A 340 -10.43 1.84 14.03
C PHE A 340 -9.41 1.13 13.15
N ALA A 341 -9.85 0.36 12.14
CA ALA A 341 -8.95 -0.24 11.16
C ALA A 341 -8.14 0.82 10.41
N PHE A 342 -8.78 1.89 9.95
CA PHE A 342 -8.12 2.98 9.23
C PHE A 342 -7.18 3.78 10.13
N PHE A 343 -7.61 4.09 11.36
CA PHE A 343 -6.74 4.75 12.35
C PHE A 343 -5.49 3.92 12.63
N HIS A 344 -5.66 2.63 12.87
CA HIS A 344 -4.56 1.69 13.11
C HIS A 344 -3.62 1.58 11.91
N LEU A 345 -4.14 1.64 10.68
CA LEU A 345 -3.32 1.68 9.46
C LEU A 345 -2.40 2.88 9.44
N VAL A 346 -2.90 4.07 9.80
CA VAL A 346 -2.12 5.30 9.84
C VAL A 346 -1.04 5.24 10.91
N THR A 347 -1.38 4.82 12.14
CA THR A 347 -0.41 4.72 13.23
C THR A 347 0.65 3.66 12.93
N HIS A 348 0.22 2.53 12.35
CA HIS A 348 1.10 1.45 11.89
C HIS A 348 2.12 1.90 10.87
N ALA A 349 1.72 2.73 9.92
CA ALA A 349 2.65 3.26 8.93
C ALA A 349 3.83 3.99 9.59
N PHE A 350 3.58 4.78 10.65
CA PHE A 350 4.65 5.52 11.33
C PHE A 350 5.61 4.60 12.11
N PHE A 351 5.08 3.77 13.02
CA PHE A 351 5.95 2.93 13.85
C PHE A 351 6.64 1.83 13.03
N LYS A 352 6.00 1.29 11.98
CA LYS A 352 6.66 0.31 11.10
C LYS A 352 7.74 0.92 10.23
N ALA A 353 7.51 2.10 9.66
CA ALA A 353 8.56 2.78 8.90
C ALA A 353 9.78 3.00 9.81
N CYS A 354 9.56 3.47 11.03
CA CYS A 354 10.65 3.65 12.01
C CYS A 354 11.36 2.33 12.35
N LEU A 355 10.63 1.24 12.62
CA LEU A 355 11.21 -0.08 12.91
C LEU A 355 12.03 -0.63 11.74
N PHE A 356 11.53 -0.55 10.51
CA PHE A 356 12.27 -1.05 9.34
C PHE A 356 13.52 -0.20 9.05
N LEU A 357 13.41 1.14 9.07
CA LEU A 357 14.57 2.01 8.88
C LEU A 357 15.60 1.83 10.02
N GLY A 358 15.13 1.67 11.26
CA GLY A 358 15.96 1.35 12.41
C GLY A 358 16.66 -0.01 12.28
N SER A 359 15.96 -1.04 11.78
CA SER A 359 16.58 -2.33 11.47
C SER A 359 17.64 -2.19 10.38
N GLY A 360 17.42 -1.34 9.38
CA GLY A 360 18.41 -1.03 8.34
C GLY A 360 19.66 -0.39 8.91
N SER A 361 19.52 0.55 9.85
CA SER A 361 20.65 1.15 10.59
C SER A 361 21.44 0.09 11.37
N VAL A 362 20.75 -0.84 12.05
CA VAL A 362 21.40 -1.95 12.78
C VAL A 362 22.16 -2.88 11.83
N ILE A 363 21.52 -3.32 10.75
CA ILE A 363 22.14 -4.22 9.75
C ILE A 363 23.38 -3.57 9.13
N HIS A 364 23.29 -2.28 8.78
CA HIS A 364 24.42 -1.56 8.22
C HIS A 364 25.58 -1.42 9.22
N ALA A 365 25.29 -1.13 10.49
CA ALA A 365 26.30 -1.04 11.54
C ALA A 365 26.92 -2.41 11.92
N MET A 366 26.22 -3.50 11.65
CA MET A 366 26.66 -4.87 11.90
C MET A 366 27.25 -5.55 10.65
N HIS A 367 27.75 -4.77 9.68
CA HIS A 367 28.38 -5.30 8.45
C HIS A 367 27.49 -6.30 7.68
N HIS A 368 26.21 -5.97 7.52
CA HIS A 368 25.19 -6.78 6.85
C HIS A 368 24.75 -8.06 7.58
N GLU A 369 25.11 -8.23 8.86
CA GLU A 369 24.53 -9.28 9.70
C GLU A 369 23.05 -9.00 9.97
N GLN A 370 22.21 -10.03 9.82
CA GLN A 370 20.75 -9.98 9.98
C GLN A 370 20.25 -10.92 11.08
N ASP A 371 21.06 -11.91 11.48
CA ASP A 371 20.74 -12.84 12.54
C ASP A 371 20.90 -12.19 13.92
N ILE A 372 19.78 -12.04 14.64
CA ILE A 372 19.74 -11.37 15.95
C ILE A 372 20.56 -12.11 17.01
N ARG A 373 20.87 -13.40 16.81
CA ARG A 373 21.69 -14.20 17.73
C ARG A 373 23.17 -13.80 17.68
N ASN A 374 23.60 -13.22 16.57
CA ASN A 374 24.96 -12.69 16.36
C ASN A 374 25.05 -11.19 16.71
N MET A 375 23.95 -10.58 17.14
CA MET A 375 23.89 -9.18 17.57
C MET A 375 23.98 -9.06 19.09
N GLY A 376 24.24 -7.85 19.61
CA GLY A 376 24.21 -7.60 21.05
C GLY A 376 24.91 -6.30 21.47
N GLY A 377 24.55 -5.77 22.64
CA GLY A 377 25.23 -4.61 23.24
C GLY A 377 25.13 -3.29 22.46
N LEU A 378 24.15 -3.18 21.54
CA LEU A 378 24.06 -2.05 20.59
C LEU A 378 23.57 -0.74 21.21
N ARG A 379 22.92 -0.78 22.39
CA ARG A 379 22.37 0.43 23.06
C ARG A 379 23.38 1.57 23.20
N LYS A 380 24.63 1.25 23.57
CA LYS A 380 25.69 2.27 23.76
C LYS A 380 26.32 2.72 22.44
N LYS A 381 26.32 1.86 21.41
CA LYS A 381 26.94 2.14 20.10
C LYS A 381 26.01 2.91 19.16
N LEU A 382 24.71 2.63 19.24
CA LEU A 382 23.66 3.22 18.40
C LEU A 382 22.54 3.81 19.27
N PRO A 383 22.81 4.85 20.09
CA PRO A 383 21.84 5.34 21.06
C PRO A 383 20.58 5.91 20.43
N LEU A 384 20.71 6.59 19.28
CA LEU A 384 19.56 7.14 18.55
C LEU A 384 18.69 6.02 17.97
N THR A 385 19.29 5.06 17.26
CA THR A 385 18.58 3.89 16.73
C THR A 385 17.91 3.10 17.84
N TYR A 386 18.58 2.91 18.97
CA TYR A 386 17.99 2.24 20.13
C TYR A 386 16.76 2.98 20.65
N ALA A 387 16.83 4.29 20.86
CA ALA A 387 15.73 5.08 21.41
C ALA A 387 14.51 5.08 20.47
N THR A 388 14.70 5.33 19.19
CA THR A 388 13.61 5.38 18.21
C THR A 388 13.00 3.99 17.95
N PHE A 389 13.82 2.94 17.89
CA PHE A 389 13.36 1.56 17.76
C PHE A 389 12.57 1.12 18.99
N LEU A 390 13.01 1.48 20.20
CA LEU A 390 12.30 1.18 21.44
C LEU A 390 10.94 1.89 21.51
N ILE A 391 10.89 3.20 21.21
CA ILE A 391 9.63 3.96 21.20
C ILE A 391 8.64 3.32 20.21
N SER A 392 9.10 2.96 19.01
CA SER A 392 8.26 2.32 18.01
C SER A 392 7.83 0.90 18.41
N THR A 393 8.68 0.18 19.15
CA THR A 393 8.36 -1.15 19.71
C THR A 393 7.32 -1.06 20.82
N ILE A 394 7.39 -0.04 21.67
CA ILE A 394 6.38 0.23 22.71
C ILE A 394 5.04 0.58 22.04
N ALA A 395 5.06 1.41 20.99
CA ALA A 395 3.86 1.78 20.24
C ALA A 395 3.19 0.57 19.56
N ILE A 396 3.93 -0.24 18.80
CA ILE A 396 3.37 -1.43 18.13
C ILE A 396 2.87 -2.49 19.12
N SER A 397 3.39 -2.50 20.35
CA SER A 397 2.96 -3.44 21.40
C SER A 397 1.65 -3.03 22.07
N GLY A 398 1.06 -1.88 21.71
CA GLY A 398 -0.20 -1.41 22.28
C GLY A 398 -0.07 -1.01 23.74
N ILE A 399 1.07 -0.44 24.15
CA ILE A 399 1.26 0.01 25.53
C ILE A 399 0.48 1.33 25.75
N PRO A 400 -0.24 1.49 26.88
CA PRO A 400 -0.98 2.71 27.18
C PRO A 400 -0.14 3.98 26.98
N LEU A 401 -0.80 5.07 26.56
CA LEU A 401 -0.21 6.37 26.21
C LEU A 401 0.52 6.41 24.85
N THR A 402 0.58 5.30 24.11
CA THR A 402 1.08 5.29 22.73
C THR A 402 -0.05 5.26 21.72
N SER A 403 0.23 5.62 20.47
CA SER A 403 -0.75 5.61 19.38
C SER A 403 -1.21 4.22 18.95
N GLY A 404 -0.55 3.15 19.41
CA GLY A 404 -0.97 1.77 19.14
C GLY A 404 -1.86 1.15 20.21
N PHE A 405 -2.07 1.83 21.35
CA PHE A 405 -3.08 1.48 22.35
C PHE A 405 -4.41 2.14 21.97
#